data_AF-T1BUZ1-F1
#
_entry.id   AF-T1BUZ1-F1
#
_cell.length_a   1.000
_cell.length_b   1.000
_cell.length_c   1.000
_cell.angle_alpha   90.00
_cell.angle_beta   90.00
_cell.angle_gamma   90.00
#
_symmetry.space_group_name_H-M   'P 1'
#
loop_
_entity.id
_entity.type
_entity.pdbx_description
1 polymer ?
#
loop_
_entity_poly.entity_id
_entity_poly.type
_entity_poly.pdbx_seq_one_letter_code
_entity_poly.pdbx_strand_id
1 'polypeptide(L)' 'PTTTVKDRATNTSGRISFKYAPIRSLLFRGSWSQGFRVPSISEFFAGQAQSFNNLIDPCAAPGGAGLPNCPVHANQPLV' A
#
# COMPACT_ATOMS: atom_id res chain seq x y z
N PRO A 1 11.47 7.03 -18.67
CA PRO A 1 10.12 6.76 -18.15
C PRO A 1 9.95 7.40 -16.77
N THR A 2 9.39 8.61 -16.75
CA THR A 2 9.15 9.40 -15.55
C THR A 2 8.20 8.63 -14.64
N THR A 3 8.71 8.00 -13.58
CA THR A 3 7.88 7.45 -12.52
C THR A 3 7.16 8.64 -11.89
N THR A 4 5.86 8.79 -12.15
CA THR A 4 5.03 9.83 -11.53
C THR A 4 4.92 9.53 -10.04
N VAL A 5 5.92 9.98 -9.27
CA VAL A 5 5.86 9.97 -7.82
C VAL A 5 4.71 10.89 -7.44
N LYS A 6 3.78 10.36 -6.65
CA LYS A 6 2.55 11.07 -6.31
C LYS A 6 2.84 11.99 -5.13
N ASP A 7 3.58 13.08 -5.38
CA ASP A 7 4.15 13.96 -4.33
C ASP A 7 3.12 14.85 -3.63
N ARG A 8 1.88 14.86 -4.12
CA ARG A 8 0.81 15.68 -3.57
C ARG A 8 -0.55 14.99 -3.68
N ALA A 9 -1.31 15.05 -2.59
CA ALA A 9 -2.72 14.71 -2.58
C ALA A 9 -3.58 15.98 -2.75
N THR A 10 -4.53 15.93 -3.68
CA THR A 10 -5.53 16.99 -3.93
C THR A 10 -6.91 16.35 -3.90
N ASN A 11 -7.87 16.96 -3.21
CA ASN A 11 -9.26 16.52 -3.17
C ASN A 11 -10.21 17.71 -3.07
N THR A 12 -11.36 17.61 -3.74
CA THR A 12 -12.45 18.59 -3.64
C THR A 12 -13.64 17.91 -2.97
N SER A 13 -13.77 18.09 -1.66
CA SER A 13 -14.87 17.53 -0.87
C SER A 13 -15.92 18.60 -0.56
N GLY A 14 -17.19 18.27 -0.79
CA GLY A 14 -18.32 19.15 -0.48
C GLY A 14 -19.18 18.65 0.68
N ARG A 15 -19.84 19.60 1.36
CA ARG A 15 -20.87 19.30 2.37
C ARG A 15 -22.13 20.09 2.06
N ILE A 16 -23.26 19.40 2.07
CA ILE A 16 -24.58 20.01 1.98
C ILE A 16 -25.44 19.54 3.15
N SER A 17 -26.24 20.44 3.71
CA SER A 17 -27.09 20.13 4.85
C SER A 17 -28.39 20.92 4.74
N PHE A 18 -29.50 20.26 5.02
CA PHE A 18 -30.81 20.88 4.98
C PHE A 18 -31.55 20.62 6.29
N LYS A 19 -32.35 21.62 6.66
CA LYS A 19 -33.19 21.58 7.85
C LYS A 19 -34.56 22.10 7.45
N TYR A 20 -35.57 21.29 7.69
CA TYR A 20 -36.96 21.61 7.35
C TYR A 20 -37.84 21.33 8.55
N ALA A 21 -38.57 22.35 9.01
CA ALA A 21 -39.46 22.27 10.16
C ALA A 21 -40.88 22.68 9.72
N PRO A 22 -41.72 21.72 9.27
CA PRO A 22 -43.06 22.03 8.80
C PRO A 22 -44.02 22.48 9.92
N ILE A 23 -43.80 22.05 11.16
CA ILE A 23 -44.57 22.44 12.36
C ILE A 23 -43.64 22.52 13.58
N ARG A 24 -44.02 23.24 14.64
CA ARG A 24 -43.16 23.44 15.83
C ARG A 24 -42.73 22.16 16.54
N SER A 25 -43.46 21.06 16.36
CA SER A 25 -43.20 19.76 16.99
C SER A 25 -42.39 18.78 16.13
N LEU A 26 -42.12 19.09 14.86
CA LEU A 26 -41.47 18.15 13.94
C LEU A 26 -40.37 18.82 13.11
N LEU A 27 -39.20 18.19 13.06
CA LEU A 27 -38.01 18.73 12.41
C LEU A 27 -37.28 17.63 11.65
N PHE A 28 -37.15 17.82 10.34
CA PHE A 28 -36.38 16.98 9.46
C PHE A 28 -35.00 17.59 9.25
N ARG A 29 -33.95 16.79 9.49
CA ARG A 29 -32.57 17.16 9.17
C ARG A 29 -31.97 16.11 8.26
N GLY A 30 -31.31 16.56 7.21
CA GLY A 30 -30.47 15.72 6.38
C GLY A 30 -29.11 16.39 6.21
N SER A 31 -28.06 15.58 6.24
CA SER A 31 -26.70 16.04 6.00
C SER A 31 -26.03 15.05 5.08
N TRP A 32 -25.47 15.55 3.98
CA TRP A 32 -24.66 14.77 3.07
C TRP A 32 -23.28 15.40 2.99
N SER A 33 -22.25 14.61 3.24
CA SER A 33 -20.86 15.08 3.27
C SER A 33 -19.93 14.05 2.69
N GLN A 34 -18.98 14.52 1.88
CA GLN A 34 -17.86 13.71 1.43
C GLN A 34 -16.71 13.84 2.42
N GLY A 35 -16.16 12.71 2.87
CA GLY A 35 -14.97 12.67 3.72
C GLY A 35 -13.72 12.44 2.88
N PHE A 36 -12.68 13.25 3.11
CA PHE A 36 -11.37 13.03 2.52
C PHE A 36 -10.35 12.66 3.59
N ARG A 37 -9.52 11.66 3.29
CA ARG A 37 -8.39 11.26 4.11
C ARG A 37 -7.12 11.26 3.26
N VAL A 38 -6.06 11.85 3.80
CA VAL A 38 -4.75 11.85 3.15
C VAL A 38 -4.12 10.46 3.33
N PRO A 39 -3.43 9.92 2.30
CA PRO A 39 -2.65 8.70 2.44
C PRO A 39 -1.55 8.84 3.50
N SER A 40 -1.22 7.74 4.16
CA SER A 40 -0.08 7.68 5.09
C SER A 40 1.25 7.83 4.35
N ILE A 41 2.33 8.18 5.08
CA ILE A 41 3.69 8.32 4.52
C ILE A 41 4.14 7.03 3.82
N SER A 42 3.83 5.88 4.41
CA SER A 42 4.06 4.58 3.80
C SER A 42 3.32 4.43 2.47
N GLU A 43 2.12 4.97 2.30
CA GLU A 43 1.37 4.89 1.02
C GLU A 43 1.81 5.95 0.00
N PHE A 44 2.40 7.06 0.44
CA PHE A 44 2.97 8.11 -0.44
C PHE A 44 4.31 7.70 -1.06
N PHE A 45 5.15 7.03 -0.28
CA PHE A 45 6.53 6.71 -0.65
C PHE A 45 6.83 5.21 -0.71
N ALA A 46 5.84 4.33 -0.44
CA ALA A 46 5.98 2.94 -0.83
C ALA A 46 6.14 2.88 -2.34
N GLY A 47 7.36 2.59 -2.78
CA GLY A 47 7.61 2.13 -4.14
C GLY A 47 6.76 0.90 -4.43
N GLN A 48 6.62 0.58 -5.71
CA GLN A 48 5.97 -0.67 -6.12
C GLN A 48 6.68 -1.83 -5.41
N ALA A 49 5.93 -2.62 -4.62
CA ALA A 49 6.46 -3.83 -4.02
C ALA A 49 6.76 -4.83 -5.13
N GLN A 50 8.01 -4.86 -5.60
CA GLN A 50 8.45 -5.84 -6.57
C GLN A 50 8.75 -7.14 -5.83
N SER A 51 7.89 -8.13 -6.03
CA SER A 51 8.20 -9.50 -5.64
C SER A 51 9.08 -10.10 -6.72
N PHE A 52 10.33 -10.40 -6.37
CA PHE A 52 11.21 -11.18 -7.23
C PHE A 52 10.96 -12.66 -6.99
N ASN A 53 11.20 -13.50 -7.99
CA ASN A 53 11.20 -14.94 -7.76
C ASN A 53 12.28 -15.27 -6.73
N ASN A 54 12.04 -16.28 -5.87
CA ASN A 54 13.04 -16.70 -4.91
C ASN A 54 14.32 -17.09 -5.66
N LEU A 55 15.40 -16.31 -5.45
CA LEU A 55 16.70 -16.61 -6.01
C LEU A 55 17.30 -17.72 -5.15
N ILE A 56 17.17 -18.95 -5.62
CA ILE A 56 17.86 -20.09 -5.02
C ILE A 56 19.31 -20.00 -5.48
N ASP A 57 20.23 -19.73 -4.54
CA ASP A 57 21.66 -19.85 -4.81
C ASP A 57 21.92 -21.28 -5.31
N PRO A 58 22.44 -21.48 -6.54
CA PRO A 58 22.75 -22.80 -7.06
C PRO A 58 23.72 -23.58 -6.16
N CYS A 59 24.48 -22.91 -5.29
CA CYS A 59 25.33 -23.56 -4.29
C CYS A 59 24.56 -24.07 -3.06
N ALA A 60 23.38 -23.52 -2.76
CA ALA A 60 22.51 -23.90 -1.64
C ALA A 60 21.34 -24.80 -2.04
N ALA A 61 21.13 -25.01 -3.35
CA ALA A 61 20.14 -25.95 -3.87
C ALA A 61 20.51 -27.41 -3.52
N PRO A 62 19.53 -28.32 -3.38
CA PRO A 62 19.79 -29.76 -3.25
C PRO A 62 20.62 -30.25 -4.45
N GLY A 63 21.89 -30.59 -4.22
CA GLY A 63 22.87 -30.97 -5.27
C GLY A 63 23.86 -29.88 -5.69
N GLY A 64 23.79 -28.68 -5.11
CA GLY A 64 24.61 -27.50 -5.43
C GLY A 64 26.05 -27.53 -4.92
N ALA A 65 26.33 -28.34 -3.90
CA ALA A 65 27.65 -28.47 -3.27
C ALA A 65 28.75 -29.06 -4.20
N GLY A 66 28.39 -29.47 -5.43
CA GLY A 66 29.31 -30.00 -6.44
C GLY A 66 29.59 -29.07 -7.62
N LEU A 67 29.06 -27.85 -7.64
CA LEU A 67 29.27 -26.91 -8.75
C LEU A 67 30.63 -26.18 -8.68
N PRO A 68 31.26 -25.84 -9.82
CA PRO A 68 32.61 -25.28 -9.84
C PRO A 68 32.60 -23.81 -9.40
N ASN A 69 32.89 -23.55 -8.12
CA ASN A 69 32.99 -22.26 -7.39
C ASN A 69 32.13 -22.19 -6.12
N CYS A 70 31.41 -23.26 -5.77
CA CYS A 70 30.61 -23.32 -4.55
C CYS A 70 31.47 -23.78 -3.35
N PRO A 71 31.51 -23.02 -2.23
CA PRO A 71 32.19 -23.46 -1.01
C PRO A 71 31.42 -24.61 -0.35
N VAL A 72 32.13 -25.70 -0.01
CA VAL A 72 31.59 -26.94 0.59
C VAL A 72 31.00 -26.79 2.01
N HIS A 73 30.77 -25.55 2.47
CA HIS A 73 30.26 -25.20 3.79
C HIS A 73 28.90 -24.49 3.77
N ALA A 74 28.12 -24.63 2.70
CA ALA A 74 26.74 -24.14 2.64
C ALA A 74 25.78 -25.09 3.37
N ASN A 75 25.91 -25.20 4.69
CA ASN A 75 24.92 -25.83 5.54
C ASN A 75 24.46 -24.84 6.62
N GLN A 76 24.18 -23.60 6.20
CA GLN A 76 23.50 -22.63 7.05
C GLN A 76 21.99 -22.73 6.79
N PRO A 77 21.18 -23.05 7.81
CA PRO A 77 19.74 -23.07 7.66
C PRO A 77 19.26 -21.65 7.35
N LEU A 78 18.60 -21.49 6.20
CA LEU A 78 17.87 -20.28 5.87
C LEU A 78 16.66 -20.21 6.80
N VAL A 79 16.71 -19.30 7.77
CA VAL A 79 15.53 -18.83 8.52
C VAL A 79 14.79 -17.80 7.70
#